data_AF-A0A645D7D2-F1
#
_entry.id   AF-A0A645D7D2-F1
#
_cell.length_a   1.000
_cell.length_b   1.000
_cell.length_c   1.000
_cell.angle_alpha   90.00
_cell.angle_beta   90.00
_cell.angle_gamma   90.00
#
_symmetry.space_group_name_H-M   'P 1'
#
loop_
_entity.id
_entity.type
_entity.pdbx_description
1 polymer ?
#
loop_
_entity_poly.entity_id
_entity_poly.type
_entity_poly.pdbx_seq_one_letter_code
_entity_poly.pdbx_strand_id
1 'polypeptide(L)'
;MKGVPISQIDRLRAEGIDLKKLSAAGVEIFFTQVFRDGFFHADMHPGNIFVAPDGRYIALDFGIVGTLTDSDKNYLAQNFLAFFRRDYKRVAEAHIESGWAPKDTRVDEFEAAIRAVCEPIFDRPLKDISFGKVLLRLFQTSRRFNVEIQPQLVMLQKTLLNIEGLGRQLDPELDLWKTAKPFLERWMSEQIGWRGLLKTFKHEAPYLARSIPQLPRLVHQALAQPAKADLQPQIERLIAAQRQQNRWLAVIALLLALLVGALFA
;
A
#
# COMPACT_ATOMS: atom_id res chain seq x y z
N MET A 1 5.38 -38.90 -9.33
CA MET A 1 4.65 -37.79 -9.98
C MET A 1 4.83 -37.92 -11.49
N LYS A 2 3.77 -37.87 -12.30
CA LYS A 2 3.87 -37.81 -13.76
C LYS A 2 3.50 -36.39 -14.21
N GLY A 3 4.42 -35.70 -14.87
CA GLY A 3 4.20 -34.38 -15.40
C GLY A 3 5.29 -34.00 -16.40
N VAL A 4 4.99 -33.03 -17.25
CA VAL A 4 5.92 -32.47 -18.24
C VAL A 4 6.45 -31.14 -17.70
N PRO A 5 7.77 -30.88 -17.73
CA PRO A 5 8.29 -29.56 -17.37
C PRO A 5 7.60 -28.45 -18.17
N ILE A 6 7.20 -27.35 -17.52
CA ILE A 6 6.41 -26.30 -18.17
C ILE A 6 7.16 -25.60 -19.33
N SER A 7 8.49 -25.69 -19.34
CA SER A 7 9.35 -25.20 -20.42
C SER A 7 9.28 -26.05 -21.70
N GLN A 8 8.77 -27.28 -21.65
CA GLN A 8 8.66 -28.16 -22.82
C GLN A 8 7.37 -27.91 -23.62
N ILE A 9 7.24 -26.70 -24.16
CA ILE A 9 6.02 -26.21 -24.83
C ILE A 9 5.54 -27.14 -25.95
N ASP A 10 6.45 -27.63 -26.80
CA ASP A 10 6.10 -28.51 -27.92
C ASP A 10 5.53 -29.84 -27.44
N ARG A 11 6.05 -30.36 -26.33
CA ARG A 11 5.54 -31.58 -25.71
C ARG A 11 4.18 -31.36 -25.07
N LEU A 12 3.99 -30.25 -24.36
CA LEU A 12 2.68 -29.88 -23.81
C LEU A 12 1.62 -29.78 -24.91
N ARG A 13 1.98 -29.16 -26.05
CA ARG A 13 1.09 -29.07 -27.22
C ARG A 13 0.80 -30.45 -27.81
N ALA A 14 1.80 -31.32 -27.92
CA ALA A 14 1.63 -32.69 -28.41
C ALA A 14 0.76 -33.55 -27.48
N GLU A 15 0.81 -33.32 -26.18
CA GLU A 15 -0.06 -33.96 -25.17
C GLU A 15 -1.47 -33.33 -25.12
N GLY A 16 -1.79 -32.38 -26.01
CA GLY A 16 -3.11 -31.77 -26.15
C GLY A 16 -3.43 -30.73 -25.07
N ILE A 17 -2.43 -30.23 -24.35
CA ILE A 17 -2.61 -29.21 -23.31
C ILE A 17 -2.96 -27.86 -23.96
N ASP A 18 -4.03 -27.25 -23.47
CA ASP A 18 -4.42 -25.90 -23.84
C ASP A 18 -3.51 -24.87 -23.17
N LEU A 19 -2.50 -24.41 -23.91
CA LEU A 19 -1.49 -23.46 -23.40
C LEU A 19 -2.09 -22.11 -22.99
N LYS A 20 -3.20 -21.68 -23.61
CA LYS A 20 -3.88 -20.44 -23.23
C LYS A 20 -4.54 -20.59 -21.87
N LYS A 21 -5.29 -21.68 -21.66
CA LYS A 21 -5.86 -21.99 -20.33
C LYS A 21 -4.78 -22.18 -19.28
N LEU A 22 -3.68 -22.85 -19.63
CA LEU A 22 -2.54 -23.04 -18.73
C LEU A 22 -1.96 -21.68 -18.31
N SER A 23 -1.71 -20.78 -19.27
CA SER A 23 -1.18 -19.45 -18.98
C SER A 23 -2.10 -18.62 -18.07
N ALA A 24 -3.41 -18.65 -18.33
CA ALA A 24 -4.41 -17.96 -17.51
C ALA A 24 -4.48 -18.54 -16.09
N ALA A 25 -4.41 -19.87 -15.96
CA ALA A 25 -4.34 -20.54 -14.67
C ALA A 25 -3.06 -20.17 -13.89
N GLY A 26 -1.92 -20.00 -14.57
CA GLY A 26 -0.68 -19.51 -13.96
C GLY A 26 -0.84 -18.12 -13.32
N VAL A 27 -1.50 -17.20 -14.03
CA VAL A 27 -1.84 -15.87 -13.49
C VAL A 27 -2.77 -16.02 -12.28
N GLU A 28 -3.83 -16.81 -12.40
CA GLU A 28 -4.78 -17.07 -11.30
C GLU A 28 -4.09 -17.64 -10.05
N ILE A 29 -3.19 -18.62 -10.21
CA ILE A 29 -2.43 -19.23 -9.11
C ILE A 29 -1.59 -18.17 -8.40
N PHE A 30 -0.86 -17.33 -9.15
CA PHE A 30 -0.02 -16.29 -8.58
C PHE A 30 -0.84 -15.27 -7.76
N PHE A 31 -1.93 -14.75 -8.34
CA PHE A 31 -2.78 -13.79 -7.63
C PHE A 31 -3.47 -14.43 -6.42
N THR A 32 -3.86 -15.70 -6.52
CA THR A 32 -4.44 -16.44 -5.41
C THR A 32 -3.46 -16.57 -4.25
N GLN A 33 -2.22 -16.98 -4.52
CA GLN A 33 -1.17 -17.08 -3.52
C GLN A 33 -0.95 -15.72 -2.82
N VAL A 34 -0.63 -14.68 -3.60
CA VAL A 34 -0.27 -13.36 -3.07
C VAL A 34 -1.42 -12.75 -2.26
N PHE A 35 -2.63 -12.73 -2.82
CA PHE A 35 -3.73 -11.96 -2.23
C PHE A 35 -4.59 -12.81 -1.29
N ARG A 36 -5.07 -13.98 -1.74
CA ARG A 36 -5.97 -14.83 -0.92
C ARG A 36 -5.19 -15.47 0.23
N ASP A 37 -4.06 -16.10 -0.08
CA ASP A 37 -3.36 -16.94 0.88
C ASP A 37 -2.29 -16.18 1.68
N GLY A 38 -1.80 -15.04 1.17
CA GLY A 38 -0.80 -14.23 1.89
C GLY A 38 0.59 -14.82 1.92
N PHE A 39 0.89 -15.72 0.99
CA PHE A 39 2.23 -16.20 0.76
C PHE A 39 2.45 -16.31 -0.74
N PHE A 40 3.69 -16.29 -1.20
CA PHE A 40 3.97 -16.51 -2.61
C PHE A 40 5.23 -17.34 -2.76
N HIS A 41 5.21 -18.26 -3.72
CA HIS A 41 6.40 -18.98 -4.09
C HIS A 41 7.33 -18.03 -4.87
N ALA A 42 8.40 -17.58 -4.22
CA ALA A 42 9.27 -16.53 -4.72
C ALA A 42 10.22 -17.02 -5.83
N ASP A 43 10.25 -18.32 -6.11
CA ASP A 43 11.11 -18.95 -7.11
C ASP A 43 10.33 -19.81 -8.12
N MET A 44 9.14 -19.33 -8.50
CA MET A 44 8.35 -19.90 -9.61
C MET A 44 9.06 -19.68 -10.95
N HIS A 45 10.04 -20.53 -11.25
CA HIS A 45 10.73 -20.58 -12.54
C HIS A 45 10.43 -21.89 -13.27
N PRO A 46 10.65 -21.99 -14.59
CA PRO A 46 10.24 -23.15 -15.40
C PRO A 46 10.84 -24.50 -14.96
N GLY A 47 11.91 -24.49 -14.15
CA GLY A 47 12.53 -25.70 -13.61
C GLY A 47 11.77 -26.31 -12.43
N ASN A 48 11.00 -25.48 -11.71
CA ASN A 48 10.24 -25.89 -10.52
C ASN A 48 8.76 -26.17 -10.80
N ILE A 49 8.34 -26.04 -12.06
CA ILE A 49 6.94 -26.17 -12.46
C ILE A 49 6.79 -27.25 -13.53
N PHE A 50 5.93 -28.21 -13.23
CA PHE A 50 5.51 -29.29 -14.12
C PHE A 50 4.01 -29.16 -14.40
N VAL A 51 3.57 -29.74 -15.51
CA VAL A 51 2.16 -29.77 -15.91
C VAL A 51 1.73 -31.23 -15.94
N ALA A 52 0.67 -31.54 -15.22
CA ALA A 52 0.05 -32.85 -15.26
C ALA A 52 -0.69 -33.07 -16.59
N PRO A 53 -0.97 -34.32 -17.00
CA PRO A 53 -1.69 -34.59 -18.26
C PRO A 53 -3.10 -33.97 -18.33
N ASP A 54 -3.70 -33.64 -17.19
CA ASP A 54 -5.00 -32.95 -17.09
C ASP A 54 -4.88 -31.42 -17.08
N GLY A 55 -3.67 -30.87 -17.29
CA GLY A 55 -3.41 -29.43 -17.34
C GLY A 55 -3.18 -28.77 -15.98
N ARG A 56 -3.13 -29.52 -14.87
CA ARG A 56 -2.83 -28.95 -13.55
C ARG A 56 -1.35 -28.59 -13.39
N TYR A 57 -1.10 -27.49 -12.69
CA TYR A 57 0.24 -27.11 -12.24
C TYR A 57 0.73 -28.03 -11.10
N ILE A 58 1.99 -28.44 -11.19
CA ILE A 58 2.72 -29.19 -10.16
C ILE A 58 3.94 -28.35 -9.81
N ALA A 59 3.98 -27.79 -8.60
CA ALA A 59 5.17 -27.13 -8.05
C ALA A 59 6.02 -28.16 -7.29
N LEU A 60 7.33 -28.17 -7.54
CA LEU A 60 8.25 -29.14 -6.92
C LEU A 60 9.03 -28.57 -5.74
N ASP A 61 9.49 -27.33 -5.85
CA ASP A 61 10.33 -26.68 -4.84
C ASP A 61 9.51 -25.65 -4.06
N PHE A 62 9.67 -25.63 -2.74
CA PHE A 62 9.08 -24.65 -1.84
C PHE A 62 10.14 -24.01 -0.93
N GLY A 63 11.42 -24.08 -1.32
CA GLY A 63 12.55 -23.58 -0.54
C GLY A 63 12.58 -22.06 -0.36
N ILE A 64 11.94 -21.31 -1.28
CA ILE A 64 11.81 -19.86 -1.17
C ILE A 64 10.33 -19.46 -1.27
N VAL A 65 9.75 -19.16 -0.11
CA VAL A 65 8.38 -18.67 0.05
C VAL A 65 8.41 -17.35 0.83
N GLY A 66 7.78 -16.32 0.27
CA GLY A 66 7.54 -15.07 0.98
C GLY A 66 6.18 -15.09 1.68
N THR A 67 6.05 -14.44 2.83
CA THR A 67 4.78 -14.23 3.52
C THR A 67 4.42 -12.74 3.53
N LEU A 68 3.12 -12.45 3.57
CA LEU A 68 2.57 -11.11 3.59
C LEU A 68 1.66 -10.96 4.81
N THR A 69 1.89 -9.92 5.60
CA THR A 69 0.98 -9.58 6.70
C THR A 69 -0.35 -9.06 6.14
N ASP A 70 -1.40 -9.01 6.95
CA ASP A 70 -2.68 -8.46 6.50
C ASP A 70 -2.59 -6.96 6.16
N SER A 71 -1.66 -6.24 6.79
CA SER A 71 -1.31 -4.87 6.42
C SER A 71 -0.71 -4.80 5.02
N ASP A 72 0.25 -5.69 4.70
CA ASP A 72 0.87 -5.74 3.37
C ASP A 72 -0.15 -6.11 2.30
N LYS A 73 -1.04 -7.06 2.58
CA LYS A 73 -2.14 -7.45 1.67
C LYS A 73 -3.05 -6.28 1.37
N ASN A 74 -3.49 -5.54 2.39
CA ASN A 74 -4.36 -4.38 2.21
C ASN A 74 -3.67 -3.27 1.43
N TYR A 75 -2.42 -2.98 1.75
CA TYR A 75 -1.61 -2.00 1.01
C TYR A 75 -1.44 -2.39 -0.46
N LEU A 76 -1.02 -3.63 -0.71
CA LEU A 76 -0.85 -4.15 -2.07
C LEU A 76 -2.16 -4.07 -2.83
N ALA A 77 -3.26 -4.52 -2.25
CA ALA A 77 -4.52 -4.54 -2.96
C ALA A 77 -5.09 -3.16 -3.26
N GLN A 78 -4.97 -2.20 -2.35
CA GLN A 78 -5.37 -0.82 -2.62
C GLN A 78 -4.55 -0.23 -3.77
N ASN A 79 -3.24 -0.44 -3.76
CA ASN A 79 -2.35 0.00 -4.82
C ASN A 79 -2.64 -0.68 -6.16
N PHE A 80 -2.80 -2.01 -6.17
CA PHE A 80 -3.14 -2.76 -7.37
C PHE A 80 -4.51 -2.33 -7.92
N LEU A 81 -5.53 -2.14 -7.07
CA LEU A 81 -6.84 -1.67 -7.55
C LEU A 81 -6.79 -0.29 -8.17
N ALA A 82 -6.19 0.66 -7.47
CA ALA A 82 -6.08 2.03 -7.94
C ALA A 82 -5.30 2.05 -9.27
N PHE A 83 -4.24 1.25 -9.37
CA PHE A 83 -3.53 1.02 -10.61
C PHE A 83 -4.43 0.44 -11.72
N PHE A 84 -5.18 -0.64 -11.46
CA PHE A 84 -6.09 -1.28 -12.42
C PHE A 84 -7.23 -0.37 -12.91
N ARG A 85 -7.70 0.52 -12.05
CA ARG A 85 -8.71 1.53 -12.38
C ARG A 85 -8.13 2.76 -13.07
N ARG A 86 -6.82 2.79 -13.31
CA ARG A 86 -6.07 3.95 -13.80
C ARG A 86 -6.24 5.18 -12.93
N ASP A 87 -6.53 4.95 -11.65
CA ASP A 87 -6.63 5.98 -10.61
C ASP A 87 -5.25 6.21 -10.00
N TYR A 88 -4.34 6.74 -10.82
CA TYR A 88 -2.95 7.00 -10.42
C TYR A 88 -2.87 8.09 -9.34
N LYS A 89 -3.87 8.97 -9.29
CA LYS A 89 -4.00 9.99 -8.24
C LYS A 89 -4.18 9.33 -6.87
N ARG A 90 -5.12 8.37 -6.76
CA ARG A 90 -5.32 7.64 -5.51
C ARG A 90 -4.10 6.82 -5.11
N VAL A 91 -3.35 6.27 -6.07
CA VAL A 91 -2.07 5.60 -5.78
C VAL A 91 -1.08 6.58 -5.12
N ALA A 92 -0.91 7.77 -5.70
CA ALA A 92 -0.01 8.78 -5.16
C ALA A 92 -0.44 9.25 -3.75
N GLU A 93 -1.72 9.55 -3.56
CA GLU A 93 -2.29 9.94 -2.27
C GLU A 93 -2.09 8.84 -1.21
N ALA A 94 -2.38 7.58 -1.56
CA ALA A 94 -2.25 6.45 -0.64
C ALA A 94 -0.81 6.29 -0.13
N HIS A 95 0.20 6.46 -0.99
CA HIS A 95 1.61 6.39 -0.59
C HIS A 95 2.02 7.53 0.36
N ILE A 96 1.44 8.72 0.21
CA ILE A 96 1.70 9.88 1.09
C ILE A 96 0.95 9.72 2.43
N GLU A 97 -0.33 9.33 2.39
CA GLU A 97 -1.17 9.10 3.56
C GLU A 97 -0.60 8.02 4.49
N SER A 98 -0.05 6.96 3.90
CA SER A 98 0.55 5.83 4.62
C SER A 98 1.98 6.10 5.11
N GLY A 99 2.56 7.27 4.78
CA GLY A 99 3.89 7.67 5.23
C GLY A 99 5.04 7.02 4.47
N TRP A 100 4.76 6.28 3.40
CA TRP A 100 5.79 5.67 2.55
C TRP A 100 6.47 6.69 1.66
N ALA A 101 5.73 7.72 1.23
CA ALA A 101 6.25 8.90 0.56
C ALA A 101 6.34 10.09 1.55
N PRO A 102 7.33 10.99 1.40
CA PRO A 102 7.41 12.21 2.18
C PRO A 102 6.15 13.07 2.08
N LYS A 103 5.75 13.73 3.18
CA LYS A 103 4.52 14.55 3.26
C LYS A 103 4.56 15.80 2.35
N ASP A 104 5.74 16.26 1.99
CA ASP A 104 6.00 17.39 1.10
C ASP A 104 5.98 16.98 -0.39
N THR A 105 5.79 15.70 -0.69
CA THR A 105 5.66 15.20 -2.07
C THR A 105 4.46 15.83 -2.77
N ARG A 106 4.69 16.45 -3.92
CA ARG A 106 3.61 16.98 -4.77
C ARG A 106 2.84 15.82 -5.42
N VAL A 107 1.58 15.66 -5.03
CA VAL A 107 0.68 14.60 -5.54
C VAL A 107 0.62 14.59 -7.07
N ASP A 108 0.44 15.76 -7.70
CA ASP A 108 0.31 15.87 -9.16
C ASP A 108 1.56 15.40 -9.91
N GLU A 109 2.76 15.72 -9.37
CA GLU A 109 4.02 15.28 -9.98
C GLU A 109 4.23 13.78 -9.82
N PHE A 110 3.85 13.24 -8.67
CA PHE A 110 3.96 11.82 -8.40
C PHE A 110 2.97 11.01 -9.24
N GLU A 111 1.72 11.47 -9.34
CA GLU A 111 0.71 10.91 -10.25
C GLU A 111 1.22 10.88 -11.69
N ALA A 112 1.74 12.00 -12.20
CA ALA A 112 2.24 12.09 -13.57
C ALA A 112 3.38 11.09 -13.83
N ALA A 113 4.27 10.92 -12.85
CA ALA A 113 5.37 9.97 -12.94
C ALA A 113 4.89 8.52 -12.95
N ILE A 114 3.92 8.17 -12.09
CA ILE A 114 3.28 6.84 -12.10
C ILE A 114 2.60 6.61 -13.45
N ARG A 115 1.75 7.54 -13.90
CA ARG A 115 1.04 7.47 -15.19
C ARG A 115 1.98 7.25 -16.37
N ALA A 116 3.10 7.97 -16.42
CA ALA A 116 4.08 7.84 -17.50
C ALA A 116 4.72 6.44 -17.59
N VAL A 117 4.80 5.72 -16.48
CA VAL A 117 5.31 4.35 -16.45
C VAL A 117 4.22 3.33 -16.78
N CYS A 118 2.97 3.58 -16.36
CA CYS A 118 1.89 2.61 -16.39
C CYS A 118 1.02 2.68 -17.65
N GLU A 119 0.71 3.87 -18.16
CA GLU A 119 -0.19 4.00 -19.32
C GLU A 119 0.33 3.27 -20.59
N PRO A 120 1.64 3.27 -20.92
CA PRO A 120 2.13 2.64 -22.14
C PRO A 120 1.96 1.12 -22.23
N ILE A 121 1.68 0.45 -21.12
CA ILE A 121 1.58 -1.02 -21.03
C ILE A 121 0.15 -1.52 -20.82
N PHE A 122 -0.80 -0.65 -20.50
CA PHE A 122 -2.20 -1.04 -20.30
C PHE A 122 -2.81 -1.56 -21.61
N ASP A 123 -3.63 -2.61 -21.49
CA ASP A 123 -4.33 -3.28 -22.60
C ASP A 123 -3.41 -3.77 -23.74
N ARG A 124 -2.15 -4.10 -23.43
CA ARG A 124 -1.19 -4.64 -24.40
C ARG A 124 -0.80 -6.08 -24.07
N PRO A 125 -0.62 -6.94 -25.08
CA PRO A 125 -0.22 -8.33 -24.89
C PRO A 125 1.24 -8.44 -24.45
N LEU A 126 1.59 -9.55 -23.78
CA LEU A 126 2.94 -9.83 -23.26
C LEU A 126 4.08 -9.75 -24.31
N LYS A 127 3.78 -9.98 -25.60
CA LYS A 127 4.76 -9.81 -26.68
C LYS A 127 5.20 -8.36 -26.88
N ASP A 128 4.33 -7.39 -26.59
CA ASP A 128 4.53 -5.96 -26.89
C ASP A 128 4.98 -5.14 -25.68
N ILE A 129 4.99 -5.76 -24.49
CA ILE A 129 5.39 -5.13 -23.22
C ILE A 129 6.54 -5.88 -22.58
N SER A 130 7.37 -5.15 -21.84
CA SER A 130 8.33 -5.75 -20.91
C SER A 130 7.94 -5.34 -19.49
N PHE A 131 7.29 -6.26 -18.78
CA PHE A 131 6.82 -6.04 -17.42
C PHE A 131 8.01 -5.79 -16.46
N GLY A 132 9.12 -6.49 -16.67
CA GLY A 132 10.38 -6.24 -15.98
C GLY A 132 10.88 -4.79 -16.12
N LYS A 133 10.83 -4.20 -17.32
CA LYS A 133 11.23 -2.79 -17.54
C LYS A 133 10.28 -1.81 -16.85
N VAL A 134 8.99 -2.13 -16.81
CA VAL A 134 7.98 -1.34 -16.09
C VAL A 134 8.28 -1.33 -14.60
N LEU A 135 8.43 -2.51 -13.99
CA LEU A 135 8.76 -2.65 -12.56
C LEU A 135 10.03 -1.87 -12.22
N LEU A 136 11.05 -1.97 -13.05
CA LEU A 136 12.30 -1.25 -12.87
C LEU A 136 12.10 0.28 -12.92
N ARG A 137 11.27 0.77 -13.86
CA ARG A 137 10.89 2.19 -13.95
C ARG A 137 10.03 2.64 -12.77
N LEU A 138 9.13 1.79 -12.27
CA LEU A 138 8.33 2.08 -11.08
C LEU A 138 9.25 2.23 -9.86
N PHE A 139 10.19 1.31 -9.64
CA PHE A 139 11.15 1.44 -8.53
C PHE A 139 12.08 2.65 -8.67
N GLN A 140 12.53 2.98 -9.89
CA GLN A 140 13.29 4.21 -10.13
C GLN A 140 12.46 5.44 -9.80
N THR A 141 11.17 5.44 -10.14
CA THR A 141 10.22 6.51 -9.82
C THR A 141 10.02 6.59 -8.31
N SER A 142 9.74 5.47 -7.64
CA SER A 142 9.64 5.39 -6.18
C SER A 142 10.88 5.96 -5.49
N ARG A 143 12.10 5.61 -5.94
CA ARG A 143 13.35 6.18 -5.40
C ARG A 143 13.47 7.68 -5.63
N ARG A 144 13.05 8.19 -6.79
CA ARG A 144 13.07 9.63 -7.10
C ARG A 144 12.16 10.43 -6.16
N PHE A 145 11.04 9.84 -5.74
CA PHE A 145 10.10 10.44 -4.79
C PHE A 145 10.39 10.02 -3.34
N ASN A 146 11.57 9.48 -3.06
CA ASN A 146 11.99 9.01 -1.73
C ASN A 146 10.99 8.06 -1.06
N VAL A 147 10.29 7.25 -1.87
CA VAL A 147 9.37 6.23 -1.38
C VAL A 147 10.19 5.07 -0.81
N GLU A 148 9.91 4.69 0.43
CA GLU A 148 10.51 3.48 1.00
C GLU A 148 10.03 2.23 0.25
N ILE A 149 10.96 1.42 -0.26
CA ILE A 149 10.63 0.18 -0.95
C ILE A 149 10.92 -0.98 0.01
N GLN A 150 9.89 -1.77 0.33
CA GLN A 150 10.11 -2.98 1.12
C GLN A 150 10.97 -4.00 0.34
N PRO A 151 12.00 -4.60 0.97
CA PRO A 151 12.84 -5.64 0.33
C PRO A 151 12.06 -6.82 -0.24
N GLN A 152 10.91 -7.13 0.39
CA GLN A 152 10.00 -8.20 -0.01
C GLN A 152 9.42 -7.98 -1.43
N LEU A 153 9.17 -6.71 -1.79
CA LEU A 153 8.66 -6.32 -3.10
C LEU A 153 9.74 -6.42 -4.19
N VAL A 154 11.01 -6.29 -3.82
CA VAL A 154 12.15 -6.53 -4.72
C VAL A 154 12.29 -8.02 -5.04
N MET A 155 12.04 -8.92 -4.09
CA MET A 155 12.06 -10.37 -4.36
C MET A 155 10.97 -10.78 -5.35
N LEU A 156 9.78 -10.17 -5.24
CA LEU A 156 8.67 -10.34 -6.18
C LEU A 156 9.07 -10.00 -7.62
N GLN A 157 10.02 -9.09 -7.83
CA GLN A 157 10.51 -8.70 -9.15
C GLN A 157 11.16 -9.87 -9.91
N LYS A 158 11.99 -10.68 -9.23
CA LYS A 158 12.67 -11.82 -9.86
C LYS A 158 11.64 -12.86 -10.31
N THR A 159 10.64 -13.12 -9.47
CA THR A 159 9.53 -14.03 -9.77
C THR A 159 8.73 -13.53 -10.97
N LEU A 160 8.39 -12.24 -11.00
CA LEU A 160 7.62 -11.64 -12.09
C LEU A 160 8.38 -11.63 -13.44
N LEU A 161 9.70 -11.41 -13.42
CA LEU A 161 10.56 -11.51 -14.61
C LEU A 161 10.58 -12.94 -15.18
N ASN A 162 10.71 -13.94 -14.31
CA ASN A 162 10.72 -15.34 -14.72
C ASN A 162 9.35 -15.78 -15.27
N ILE A 163 8.28 -15.34 -14.63
CA ILE A 163 6.90 -15.60 -15.07
C ILE A 163 6.59 -14.88 -16.39
N GLU A 164 7.09 -13.65 -16.62
CA GLU A 164 6.93 -12.94 -17.91
C GLU A 164 7.54 -13.74 -19.07
N GLY A 165 8.78 -14.21 -18.90
CA GLY A 165 9.48 -14.99 -19.92
C GLY A 165 8.73 -16.28 -20.28
N LEU A 166 8.23 -16.99 -19.26
CA LEU A 166 7.44 -18.20 -19.44
C LEU A 166 6.05 -17.91 -20.04
N GLY A 167 5.38 -16.85 -19.57
CA GLY A 167 4.08 -16.42 -20.07
C GLY A 167 4.13 -16.08 -21.56
N ARG A 168 5.18 -15.39 -22.01
CA ARG A 168 5.39 -15.08 -23.44
C ARG A 168 5.59 -16.34 -24.29
N GLN A 169 6.19 -17.40 -23.74
CA GLN A 169 6.38 -18.67 -24.44
C GLN A 169 5.07 -19.49 -24.51
N LEU A 170 4.24 -19.41 -23.47
CA LEU A 170 2.97 -20.14 -23.38
C LEU A 170 1.85 -19.48 -24.20
N ASP A 171 1.65 -18.18 -24.01
CA ASP A 171 0.65 -17.38 -24.71
C ASP A 171 1.15 -15.94 -24.94
N PRO A 172 1.72 -15.65 -26.13
CA PRO A 172 2.23 -14.31 -26.45
C PRO A 172 1.15 -13.21 -26.43
N GLU A 173 -0.11 -13.59 -26.66
CA GLU A 173 -1.26 -12.68 -26.70
C GLU A 173 -1.87 -12.45 -25.31
N LEU A 174 -1.34 -13.10 -24.27
CA LEU A 174 -1.86 -12.98 -22.91
C LEU A 174 -1.79 -11.52 -22.45
N ASP A 175 -2.95 -10.99 -22.09
CA ASP A 175 -3.08 -9.74 -21.37
C ASP A 175 -3.17 -10.05 -19.87
N LEU A 176 -2.07 -9.81 -19.15
CA LEU A 176 -1.99 -10.03 -17.70
C LEU A 176 -3.07 -9.23 -16.96
N TRP A 177 -3.40 -8.03 -17.44
CA TRP A 177 -4.33 -7.14 -16.77
C TRP A 177 -5.76 -7.62 -16.90
N LYS A 178 -6.18 -7.91 -18.13
CA LYS A 178 -7.52 -8.42 -18.39
C LYS A 178 -7.76 -9.75 -17.68
N THR A 179 -6.72 -10.58 -17.57
CA THR A 179 -6.78 -11.88 -16.90
C THR A 179 -6.84 -11.75 -15.38
N ALA A 180 -6.04 -10.87 -14.78
CA ALA A 180 -5.95 -10.71 -13.33
C ALA A 180 -7.08 -9.88 -12.71
N LYS A 181 -7.62 -8.90 -13.45
CA LYS A 181 -8.66 -7.97 -12.97
C LYS A 181 -9.83 -8.65 -12.23
N PRO A 182 -10.51 -9.69 -12.77
CA PRO A 182 -11.66 -10.30 -12.09
C PRO A 182 -11.27 -11.01 -10.77
N PHE A 183 -10.03 -11.46 -10.62
CA PHE A 183 -9.56 -12.07 -9.38
C PHE A 183 -9.36 -11.04 -8.28
N LEU A 184 -8.71 -9.92 -8.63
CA LEU A 184 -8.52 -8.81 -7.71
C LEU A 184 -9.86 -8.20 -7.27
N GLU A 185 -10.78 -7.94 -8.20
CA GLU A 185 -12.10 -7.39 -7.88
C GLU A 185 -12.89 -8.28 -6.91
N ARG A 186 -12.86 -9.60 -7.14
CA ARG A 186 -13.48 -10.57 -6.22
C ARG A 186 -12.82 -10.54 -4.85
N TRP A 187 -11.50 -10.67 -4.79
CA TRP A 187 -10.75 -10.64 -3.54
C TRP A 187 -11.00 -9.36 -2.74
N MET A 188 -11.05 -8.21 -3.41
CA MET A 188 -11.31 -6.93 -2.74
C MET A 188 -12.71 -6.85 -2.17
N SER A 189 -13.70 -7.41 -2.87
CA SER A 189 -15.06 -7.50 -2.34
C SER A 189 -15.12 -8.32 -1.03
N GLU A 190 -14.20 -9.29 -0.88
CA GLU A 190 -14.10 -10.15 0.29
C GLU A 190 -13.32 -9.52 1.45
N GLN A 191 -12.33 -8.67 1.16
CA GLN A 191 -11.46 -8.06 2.17
C GLN A 191 -11.87 -6.65 2.59
N ILE A 192 -12.18 -5.78 1.62
CA ILE A 192 -12.47 -4.35 1.82
C ILE A 192 -13.97 -4.05 1.63
N GLY A 193 -14.71 -4.94 0.96
CA GLY A 193 -16.15 -4.81 0.77
C GLY A 193 -16.96 -5.09 2.04
N TRP A 194 -18.29 -4.96 1.93
CA TRP A 194 -19.24 -5.19 3.04
C TRP A 194 -19.06 -6.55 3.72
N ARG A 195 -18.61 -7.57 2.98
CA ARG A 195 -18.31 -8.92 3.48
C ARG A 195 -17.08 -8.93 4.39
N GLY A 196 -16.04 -8.18 4.03
CA GLY A 196 -14.85 -8.00 4.85
C GLY A 196 -15.19 -7.25 6.14
N LEU A 197 -15.97 -6.18 6.02
CA LEU A 197 -16.43 -5.40 7.17
C LEU A 197 -17.26 -6.25 8.15
N LEU A 198 -18.18 -7.08 7.65
CA LEU A 198 -18.90 -8.07 8.46
C LEU A 198 -17.98 -9.11 9.11
N LYS A 199 -16.98 -9.61 8.39
CA LYS A 199 -16.03 -10.62 8.89
C LYS A 199 -15.18 -10.04 10.02
N THR A 200 -14.66 -8.82 9.84
CA THR A 200 -13.95 -8.06 10.87
C THR A 200 -14.85 -7.81 12.07
N PHE A 201 -16.09 -7.35 11.84
CA PHE A 201 -17.05 -7.10 12.92
C PHE A 201 -17.36 -8.39 13.72
N LYS A 202 -17.51 -9.54 13.05
CA LYS A 202 -17.71 -10.83 13.71
C LYS A 202 -16.49 -11.26 14.54
N HIS A 203 -15.28 -10.93 14.09
CA HIS A 203 -14.03 -11.25 14.78
C HIS A 203 -13.80 -10.36 15.99
N GLU A 204 -14.13 -9.07 15.87
CA GLU A 204 -13.99 -8.05 16.92
C GLU A 204 -15.18 -8.01 17.89
N ALA A 205 -16.33 -8.57 17.51
CA ALA A 205 -17.54 -8.60 18.35
C ALA A 205 -17.31 -9.14 19.77
N PRO A 206 -16.53 -10.20 20.02
CA PRO A 206 -16.26 -10.68 21.37
C PRO A 206 -15.44 -9.70 22.21
N TYR A 207 -14.53 -8.95 21.57
CA TYR A 207 -13.73 -7.93 22.23
C TYR A 207 -14.57 -6.68 22.51
N LEU A 208 -15.34 -6.22 21.52
CA LEU A 208 -16.32 -5.13 21.68
C LEU A 208 -17.36 -5.45 22.76
N ALA A 209 -17.88 -6.68 22.82
CA ALA A 209 -18.83 -7.11 23.85
C ALA A 209 -18.26 -7.01 25.28
N ARG A 210 -16.94 -7.18 25.45
CA ARG A 210 -16.26 -7.00 26.75
C ARG A 210 -16.00 -5.53 27.09
N SER A 211 -15.92 -4.67 26.06
CA SER A 211 -15.62 -3.24 26.19
C SER A 211 -16.88 -2.37 26.23
N ILE A 212 -18.01 -2.82 25.67
CA ILE A 212 -19.32 -2.15 25.71
C ILE A 212 -19.77 -1.78 27.13
N PRO A 213 -19.63 -2.65 28.16
CA PRO A 213 -19.98 -2.29 29.53
C PRO A 213 -19.15 -1.13 30.11
N GLN A 214 -17.99 -0.83 29.52
CA GLN A 214 -17.06 0.20 29.98
C GLN A 214 -17.32 1.55 29.30
N LEU A 215 -18.03 1.56 28.16
CA LEU A 215 -18.38 2.77 27.40
C LEU A 215 -19.12 3.83 28.23
N PRO A 216 -20.15 3.50 29.06
CA PRO A 216 -20.82 4.50 29.87
C PRO A 216 -19.86 5.24 30.81
N ARG A 217 -18.87 4.51 31.35
CA ARG A 217 -17.89 5.05 32.29
C ARG A 217 -16.87 5.97 31.60
N LEU A 218 -16.43 5.60 30.39
CA LEU A 218 -15.53 6.41 29.57
C LEU A 218 -16.23 7.66 29.01
N VAL A 219 -17.48 7.54 28.57
CA VAL A 219 -18.30 8.68 28.14
C VAL A 219 -18.56 9.62 29.31
N HIS A 220 -18.91 9.08 30.48
CA HIS A 220 -19.05 9.89 31.69
C HIS A 220 -17.72 10.56 32.07
N GLN A 221 -16.58 9.90 31.95
CA GLN A 221 -15.28 10.53 32.23
C GLN A 221 -14.93 11.62 31.21
N ALA A 222 -15.22 11.43 29.93
CA ALA A 222 -14.98 12.43 28.89
C ALA A 222 -15.92 13.64 29.02
N LEU A 223 -17.17 13.42 29.40
CA LEU A 223 -18.16 14.49 29.61
C LEU A 223 -18.04 15.16 30.97
N ALA A 224 -17.59 14.44 32.00
CA ALA A 224 -17.34 14.97 33.33
C ALA A 224 -15.93 15.57 33.49
N GLN A 225 -15.04 15.37 32.53
CA GLN A 225 -13.83 16.18 32.41
C GLN A 225 -14.28 17.61 32.05
N PRO A 226 -14.08 18.60 32.94
CA PRO A 226 -14.27 19.98 32.54
C PRO A 226 -13.27 20.26 31.42
N ALA A 227 -13.74 20.78 30.28
CA ALA A 227 -12.93 21.17 29.12
C ALA A 227 -11.87 22.26 29.40
N LYS A 228 -11.61 22.56 30.67
CA LYS A 228 -10.61 23.49 31.15
C LYS A 228 -9.64 22.71 32.04
N ALA A 229 -8.67 22.09 31.40
CA ALA A 229 -7.40 21.84 32.05
C ALA A 229 -6.89 23.20 32.57
N ASP A 230 -7.07 23.42 33.87
CA ASP A 230 -6.45 24.40 34.74
C ASP A 230 -5.79 25.61 34.04
N LEU A 231 -6.60 26.50 33.46
CA LEU A 231 -6.14 27.77 32.89
C LEU A 231 -5.89 28.85 33.95
N GLN A 232 -6.35 28.64 35.19
CA GLN A 232 -6.16 29.56 36.31
C GLN A 232 -4.68 29.93 36.55
N PRO A 233 -3.74 28.97 36.68
CA PRO A 233 -2.34 29.31 36.89
C PRO A 233 -1.70 30.05 35.70
N GLN A 234 -2.19 29.84 34.48
CA GLN A 234 -1.70 30.55 33.29
C GLN A 234 -2.22 32.00 33.25
N ILE A 235 -3.49 32.20 33.60
CA ILE A 235 -4.11 33.53 33.69
C ILE A 235 -3.45 34.35 34.81
N GLU A 236 -3.19 33.76 35.97
CA GLU A 236 -2.51 34.44 37.08
C GLU A 236 -1.10 34.88 36.71
N ARG A 237 -0.34 34.05 35.97
CA ARG A 237 0.99 34.41 35.45
C ARG A 237 0.94 35.58 34.47
N LEU A 238 -0.06 35.60 33.58
CA LEU A 238 -0.26 36.72 32.63
C LEU A 238 -0.60 38.03 33.35
N ILE A 239 -1.49 37.99 34.34
CA ILE A 239 -1.86 39.17 35.15
C ILE A 239 -0.65 39.68 35.93
N ALA A 240 0.16 38.79 36.51
CA ALA A 240 1.38 39.17 37.21
C ALA A 240 2.40 39.84 36.29
N ALA A 241 2.63 39.28 35.10
CA ALA A 241 3.52 39.85 34.08
C ALA A 241 3.04 41.25 33.62
N GLN A 242 1.73 41.41 33.40
CA GLN A 242 1.16 42.69 32.98
C GLN A 242 1.26 43.77 34.07
N ARG A 243 1.07 43.41 35.36
CA ARG A 243 1.29 44.33 36.48
C ARG A 243 2.75 44.77 36.57
N GLN A 244 3.70 43.86 36.36
CA GLN A 244 5.12 44.20 36.35
C GLN A 244 5.47 45.14 35.20
N GLN A 245 4.93 44.90 34.00
CA GLN A 245 5.12 45.78 32.84
C GLN A 245 4.59 47.19 33.10
N ASN A 246 3.38 47.31 33.65
CA ASN A 246 2.79 48.61 34.00
C ASN A 246 3.62 49.37 35.05
N ARG A 247 4.20 48.68 36.02
CA ARG A 247 5.11 49.30 37.00
C ARG A 247 6.37 49.86 36.33
N TRP A 248 6.97 49.11 35.40
CA TRP A 248 8.13 49.58 34.65
C TRP A 248 7.80 50.77 33.75
N LEU A 249 6.66 50.75 33.06
CA LEU A 249 6.20 51.89 32.26
C LEU A 249 6.00 53.14 33.13
N ALA A 250 5.44 53.01 34.32
CA ALA A 250 5.28 54.12 35.26
C ALA A 250 6.62 54.68 35.73
N VAL A 251 7.59 53.80 36.05
CA VAL A 251 8.96 54.21 36.44
C VAL A 251 9.66 54.94 35.29
N ILE A 252 9.58 54.41 34.06
CA ILE A 252 10.18 55.05 32.88
C ILE A 252 9.54 56.41 32.62
N ALA A 253 8.21 56.51 32.70
CA ALA A 253 7.50 57.78 32.53
C ALA A 253 7.92 58.82 33.58
N LEU A 254 8.10 58.40 34.84
CA LEU A 254 8.52 59.29 35.93
C LEU A 254 9.99 59.74 35.78
N LEU A 255 10.88 58.85 35.35
CA LEU A 255 12.26 59.19 35.01
C LEU A 255 12.35 60.16 33.82
N LEU A 256 11.54 59.94 32.77
CA LEU A 256 11.46 60.85 31.63
C LEU A 256 10.93 62.23 32.04
N ALA A 257 9.89 62.28 32.89
CA ALA A 257 9.36 63.53 33.41
C ALA A 257 10.39 64.30 34.26
N LEU A 258 11.16 63.60 35.10
CA LEU A 258 12.27 64.20 35.86
C LEU A 258 13.40 64.71 34.96
N LEU A 259 13.76 63.96 33.91
CA LEU A 259 14.80 64.34 32.97
C LEU A 259 14.41 65.58 32.15
N VAL A 260 13.16 65.64 31.70
CA VAL A 260 12.58 66.83 31.05
C VAL A 260 12.57 68.00 32.03
N GLY A 261 12.10 67.82 33.26
CA GLY A 261 12.10 68.87 34.29
C GLY A 261 13.50 69.43 34.58
N ALA A 262 14.53 68.58 34.59
CA ALA A 262 15.92 68.99 34.79
C ALA A 262 16.56 69.68 33.57
N LEU A 263 16.02 69.46 32.36
CA LEU A 263 16.47 70.14 31.13
C LEU A 263 15.87 71.54 30.97
N PHE A 264 14.76 71.83 31.66
CA PHE A 264 14.03 73.10 31.62
C PHE A 264 14.16 73.94 32.91
N ALA A 265 14.97 73.50 33.88
CA ALA A 265 15.30 74.21 35.12
C ALA A 265 16.75 74.71 35.09
#